data_AF-A0A2S5L653-F1
#
_entry.id   AF-A0A2S5L653-F1
#
_cell.length_a   1.000
_cell.length_b   1.000
_cell.length_c   1.000
_cell.angle_alpha   90.00
_cell.angle_beta   90.00
_cell.angle_gamma   90.00
#
_symmetry.space_group_name_H-M   'P 1'
#
loop_
_entity.id
_entity.type
_entity.pdbx_description
1 polymer ?
#
loop_
_entity_poly.entity_id
_entity_poly.type
_entity_poly.pdbx_seq_one_letter_code
_entity_poly.pdbx_strand_id
1 'polypeptide(L)' 'MICPVCGAGELVHDVRDLPYSYKGKTTVIHQVNGDYCSACNESITNMDETARVMDQMLAFNRLVAKQSENG' A
#
# COMPACT_ATOMS: atom_id res chain seq x y z
N MET A 1 3.78 18.82 4.61
CA MET A 1 4.22 19.24 3.25
C MET A 1 3.07 19.09 2.27
N ILE A 2 3.00 19.88 1.20
CA ILE A 2 1.99 19.67 0.14
C ILE A 2 2.29 18.37 -0.60
N CYS A 3 1.24 17.60 -0.90
CA CYS A 3 1.34 16.34 -1.61
C CYS A 3 1.96 16.55 -3.00
N PRO A 4 3.05 15.84 -3.33
CA PRO A 4 3.73 16.00 -4.62
C PRO A 4 2.93 15.40 -5.78
N VAL A 5 1.94 14.55 -5.51
CA VAL A 5 1.14 13.86 -6.54
C VAL A 5 -0.04 14.72 -7.00
N CYS A 6 -0.79 15.31 -6.07
CA CYS A 6 -1.98 16.10 -6.43
C CYS A 6 -1.80 17.61 -6.30
N GLY A 7 -0.78 18.09 -5.58
CA GLY A 7 -0.55 19.52 -5.34
C GLY A 7 -1.60 20.24 -4.48
N ALA A 8 -2.64 19.53 -4.00
CA ALA A 8 -3.82 20.14 -3.36
C ALA A 8 -3.98 19.78 -1.87
N GLY A 9 -3.55 18.59 -1.44
CA GLY A 9 -3.68 18.13 -0.06
C GLY A 9 -2.38 18.25 0.72
N GLU A 10 -2.48 18.44 2.03
CA GLU A 10 -1.35 18.27 2.93
C GLU A 10 -1.11 16.77 3.22
N LEU A 11 0.15 16.41 3.38
CA LEU A 11 0.54 15.11 3.90
C LEU A 11 0.50 15.14 5.43
N VAL A 12 -0.27 14.22 6.01
CA VAL A 12 -0.47 14.06 7.47
C VAL A 12 0.00 12.68 7.89
N HIS A 13 0.82 12.61 8.93
CA HIS A 13 1.28 11.35 9.50
C HIS A 13 0.13 10.53 10.06
N ASP A 14 0.02 9.27 9.66
CA ASP A 14 -1.06 8.37 10.05
C ASP A 14 -0.64 6.90 9.93
N VAL A 15 -1.48 6.00 10.46
CA VAL A 15 -1.34 4.55 10.29
C VAL A 15 -2.64 4.00 9.74
N ARG A 16 -2.60 3.39 8.55
CA ARG A 16 -3.79 2.94 7.84
C ARG A 16 -3.67 1.51 7.34
N ASP A 17 -4.80 0.83 7.27
CA ASP A 17 -4.92 -0.43 6.55
C ASP A 17 -5.14 -0.13 5.06
N LEU A 18 -4.30 -0.71 4.18
CA LEU A 18 -4.35 -0.46 2.74
C LEU A 18 -4.78 -1.69 1.95
N PRO A 19 -5.83 -1.61 1.11
CA PRO A 19 -6.19 -2.71 0.24
C PRO A 19 -5.14 -2.87 -0.87
N TYR A 20 -4.76 -4.12 -1.14
CA TYR A 20 -3.86 -4.48 -2.24
C TYR A 20 -4.51 -5.54 -3.12
N SER A 21 -4.62 -5.23 -4.42
CA SER A 21 -5.25 -6.09 -5.41
C SER A 21 -4.22 -6.62 -6.40
N TYR A 22 -4.23 -7.93 -6.63
CA TYR A 22 -3.37 -8.61 -7.60
C TYR A 22 -4.14 -9.74 -8.29
N LYS A 23 -4.12 -9.76 -9.63
CA LYS A 23 -4.83 -10.73 -10.48
C LYS A 23 -6.29 -10.98 -10.05
N GLY A 24 -7.03 -9.92 -9.73
CA GLY A 24 -8.44 -9.99 -9.32
C GLY A 24 -8.70 -10.53 -7.91
N LYS A 25 -7.65 -10.82 -7.13
CA LYS A 25 -7.74 -11.11 -5.69
C LYS A 25 -7.30 -9.90 -4.88
N THR A 26 -7.91 -9.69 -3.73
CA THR A 26 -7.62 -8.54 -2.84
C THR A 26 -7.19 -9.06 -1.47
N THR A 27 -6.20 -8.42 -0.87
CA THR A 27 -5.82 -8.56 0.54
C THR A 27 -5.77 -7.17 1.19
N VAL A 28 -5.64 -7.13 2.51
CA VAL A 28 -5.36 -5.89 3.25
C VAL A 28 -3.93 -5.98 3.79
N ILE A 29 -3.16 -4.92 3.59
CA ILE A 29 -1.87 -4.71 4.24
C ILE A 29 -2.14 -3.86 5.48
N HIS A 30 -1.98 -4.46 6.64
CA HIS A 30 -2.35 -3.81 7.90
C HIS A 30 -1.27 -2.85 8.39
N GLN A 31 -1.73 -1.81 9.09
CA GLN A 31 -0.91 -0.89 9.88
C GLN A 31 0.21 -0.25 9.05
N VAL A 32 -0.12 0.26 7.87
CA VAL A 32 0.84 0.96 7.03
C VAL A 32 1.11 2.33 7.62
N ASN A 33 2.36 2.58 8.02
CA ASN A 33 2.79 3.85 8.61
C ASN A 33 3.30 4.80 7.53
N GLY A 34 2.78 6.02 7.46
CA GLY A 34 3.30 6.99 6.52
C GLY A 34 2.62 8.34 6.61
N ASP A 35 2.99 9.23 5.70
CA ASP A 35 2.32 10.49 5.53
C ASP A 35 1.30 10.38 4.39
N TYR A 36 0.03 10.60 4.72
CA TYR A 36 -1.09 10.43 3.81
C TYR A 36 -1.65 11.77 3.36
N CYS A 37 -1.87 11.89 2.06
CA CYS A 37 -2.52 13.05 1.47
C CYS A 37 -4.00 13.08 1.87
N SER A 38 -4.43 14.19 2.48
CA SER A 38 -5.83 14.41 2.87
C SER A 38 -6.81 14.55 1.70
N ALA A 39 -6.32 14.75 0.47
CA ALA A 39 -7.14 14.96 -0.71
C ALA A 39 -7.22 13.75 -1.65
N CYS A 40 -6.10 13.05 -1.89
CA CYS A 40 -6.03 11.97 -2.89
C CYS A 40 -5.60 10.62 -2.32
N ASN A 41 -5.37 10.52 -0.99
CA ASN A 41 -4.93 9.32 -0.30
C ASN A 41 -3.56 8.76 -0.73
N GLU A 42 -2.76 9.51 -1.50
CA GLU A 42 -1.36 9.18 -1.75
C GLU A 42 -0.61 9.00 -0.42
N SER A 43 0.29 8.03 -0.34
CA SER A 43 1.07 7.74 0.85
C SER A 43 2.55 7.84 0.57
N ILE A 44 3.28 8.57 1.41
CA ILE A 44 4.74 8.54 1.42
C ILE A 44 5.20 7.81 2.68
N THR A 45 5.94 6.73 2.49
CA THR A 45 6.48 5.90 3.58
C THR A 45 8.01 6.04 3.64
N ASN A 46 8.58 5.69 4.80
CA ASN A 46 10.04 5.57 4.90
C ASN A 46 10.52 4.25 4.26
N MET A 47 11.84 4.07 4.21
CA MET A 47 12.45 2.89 3.57
C MET A 47 12.10 1.58 4.27
N ASP A 48 12.08 1.56 5.61
CA ASP A 48 11.78 0.35 6.38
C ASP A 48 10.34 -0.11 6.15
N GLU A 49 9.41 0.83 6.16
CA GLU A 49 8.01 0.56 5.90
C GLU A 49 7.76 0.18 4.44
N THR A 50 8.46 0.83 3.50
CA THR A 50 8.44 0.41 2.09
C THR A 50 8.85 -1.05 1.96
N ALA A 51 9.94 -1.47 2.61
CA ALA A 51 10.40 -2.85 2.57
C ALA A 51 9.36 -3.82 3.15
N ARG A 52 8.75 -3.49 4.31
CA ARG A 52 7.71 -4.29 4.96
C ARG A 52 6.45 -4.46 4.10
N VAL A 53 6.00 -3.37 3.47
CA VAL A 53 4.83 -3.38 2.58
C VAL A 53 5.12 -4.21 1.32
N MET A 54 6.30 -4.01 0.72
CA MET A 54 6.71 -4.76 -0.48
C MET A 54 6.84 -6.27 -0.21
N ASP A 55 7.36 -6.68 0.95
CA ASP A 55 7.42 -8.10 1.30
C ASP A 55 6.02 -8.73 1.41
N GLN A 56 5.06 -8.03 2.04
CA GLN A 56 3.67 -8.50 2.12
C GLN A 56 3.00 -8.58 0.75
N MET A 57 3.20 -7.57 -0.11
CA MET A 57 2.71 -7.60 -1.50
C MET A 57 3.30 -8.80 -2.27
N LEU A 58 4.60 -9.03 -2.16
CA LEU A 58 5.27 -10.15 -2.83
C LEU A 58 4.81 -11.51 -2.29
N ALA A 59 4.61 -11.64 -0.98
CA ALA A 59 4.05 -12.83 -0.37
C ALA A 59 2.64 -13.13 -0.89
N PHE A 60 1.78 -12.11 -0.96
CA PHE A 60 0.45 -12.23 -1.53
C PHE A 60 0.48 -12.60 -3.02
N ASN A 61 1.35 -11.96 -3.81
CA ASN A 61 1.47 -12.26 -5.24
C ASN A 61 1.88 -13.71 -5.49
N ARG A 62 2.83 -14.24 -4.72
CA ARG A 62 3.23 -15.65 -4.78
C ARG A 62 2.08 -16.59 -4.43
N LEU A 63 1.29 -16.25 -3.40
CA LEU A 63 0.12 -17.03 -3.00
C LEU A 63 -0.93 -17.07 -4.12
N VAL A 64 -1.29 -15.91 -4.67
CA VAL A 64 -2.30 -15.81 -5.74
C VAL A 64 -1.81 -16.50 -7.01
N ALA A 65 -0.54 -16.33 -7.39
CA ALA A 65 0.01 -16.98 -8.57
C ALA A 65 -0.13 -18.52 -8.50
N LYS A 66 0.21 -19.12 -7.35
CA LYS A 66 0.03 -20.56 -7.12
C LYS A 66 -1.44 -21.00 -7.15
N GLN A 67 -2.37 -20.15 -6.74
CA GLN A 67 -3.80 -20.46 -6.79
C GLN A 67 -4.34 -20.43 -8.22
N SER A 68 -3.84 -19.53 -9.05
CA SER A 68 -4.24 -19.41 -10.46
C SER A 68 -3.73 -20.55 -11.36
N GLU A 69 -2.71 -21.30 -10.93
CA GLU A 69 -2.16 -22.45 -11.65
C GLU A 69 -2.93 -23.75 -11.38
N ASN A 70 -3.76 -23.78 -10.33
CA ASN A 70 -4.50 -24.97 -9.88
C ASN A 70 -5.99 -24.98 -10.29
N GLY A 71 -6.41 -24.05 -11.16
CA GLY A 71 -7.79 -23.93 -11.65
C GLY A 71 -7.83 -23.86 -13.17
#